data_AF-A0A6S6S335-F1
#
_entry.id   AF-A0A6S6S335-F1
#
_cell.length_a   1.000
_cell.length_b   1.000
_cell.length_c   1.000
_cell.angle_alpha   90.00
_cell.angle_beta   90.00
_cell.angle_gamma   90.00
#
_symmetry.space_group_name_H-M   'P 1'
#
loop_
_entity.id
_entity.type
_entity.pdbx_description
1 polymer ?
#
loop_
_entity_poly.entity_id
_entity_poly.type
_entity_poly.pdbx_seq_one_letter_code
_entity_poly.pdbx_strand_id
1 'polypeptide(L)' 'MAGFIAAREKVKNISAVACGISGSGPTLFAICYSYKRKTAEKVMQWLTQYYLQNGIGFVHMYRLDQIGARVIG' A
#
# COMPACT_ATOMS: atom_id res chain seq x y z
N MET A 1 1.80 -12.37 10.66
CA MET A 1 2.06 -12.44 9.21
C MET A 1 3.55 -12.43 8.95
N ALA A 2 4.04 -13.34 8.11
CA ALA A 2 5.40 -13.24 7.57
C ALA A 2 5.56 -11.93 6.76
N GLY A 3 6.70 -11.26 6.88
CA GLY A 3 7.04 -10.08 6.08
C GLY A 3 6.44 -8.72 6.52
N PHE A 4 5.39 -8.69 7.35
CA PHE A 4 4.74 -7.41 7.74
C PHE A 4 5.68 -6.46 8.50
N ILE A 5 6.45 -6.97 9.47
CA ILE A 5 7.35 -6.11 10.26
C ILE A 5 8.40 -5.46 9.35
N ALA A 6 9.03 -6.24 8.47
CA ALA A 6 10.00 -5.74 7.50
C ALA A 6 9.38 -4.72 6.52
N ALA A 7 8.17 -5.00 6.05
CA ALA A 7 7.43 -4.07 5.19
C ALA A 7 7.12 -2.76 5.89
N ARG A 8 6.66 -2.81 7.14
CA ARG A 8 6.37 -1.62 7.95
C ARG A 8 7.60 -0.75 8.15
N GLU A 9 8.73 -1.36 8.49
CA GLU A 9 10.00 -0.63 8.66
C GLU A 9 10.47 0.00 7.35
N LYS A 10 10.45 -0.76 6.25
CA LYS A 10 10.89 -0.21 4.97
C LYS A 10 9.99 0.92 4.48
N VAL A 11 8.67 0.74 4.54
CA VAL A 11 7.70 1.74 4.11
C VAL A 11 7.85 3.03 4.92
N LYS A 12 8.09 2.92 6.23
CA LYS A 12 8.44 4.07 7.08
C LYS A 12 9.73 4.76 6.61
N ASN A 13 10.77 4.00 6.26
CA ASN A 13 12.04 4.53 5.75
C ASN A 13 11.92 5.18 4.35
N ILE A 14 10.90 4.84 3.57
CA ILE A 14 10.58 5.50 2.28
C ILE A 14 9.81 6.82 2.51
N SER A 15 9.56 7.20 3.76
CA SER A 15 8.84 8.41 4.18
C SER A 15 7.33 8.36 3.90
N ALA A 16 6.74 7.16 3.94
CA ALA A 16 5.28 7.04 4.06
C ALA A 16 4.83 7.59 5.43
N VAL A 17 3.63 8.17 5.47
CA VAL A 17 3.02 8.75 6.67
C VAL A 17 2.65 7.68 7.68
N ALA A 18 2.06 6.59 7.19
CA ALA A 18 1.63 5.46 8.01
C ALA A 18 1.69 4.17 7.19
N CYS A 19 1.82 3.04 7.88
CA CYS A 19 1.78 1.71 7.29
C CYS A 19 1.12 0.75 8.28
N GLY A 20 0.21 -0.10 7.80
CA GLY A 20 -0.58 -0.99 8.64
C GLY A 20 -1.26 -2.11 7.87
N ILE A 21 -1.97 -2.97 8.60
CA ILE A 21 -2.80 -4.03 8.02
C ILE A 21 -4.16 -3.45 7.64
N SER A 22 -4.63 -3.76 6.45
CA SER A 22 -5.99 -3.45 6.00
C SER A 22 -6.92 -4.60 6.39
N GLY A 23 -7.95 -4.30 7.21
CA GLY A 23 -8.89 -5.30 7.73
C GLY A 23 -8.20 -6.32 8.65
N SER A 24 -8.50 -7.60 8.48
CA SER A 24 -7.84 -8.72 9.17
C SER A 24 -6.53 -9.17 8.51
N GLY A 25 -6.15 -8.54 7.38
CA GLY A 25 -4.98 -8.88 6.57
C GLY A 25 -5.15 -10.14 5.71
N PRO A 26 -4.14 -10.54 4.91
CA PRO A 26 -2.73 -10.11 4.87
C PRO A 26 -2.44 -8.80 4.11
N THR A 27 -3.47 -8.15 3.57
CA THR A 27 -3.33 -6.88 2.84
C THR A 27 -2.70 -5.78 3.72
N LEU A 28 -1.72 -5.07 3.17
CA LEU A 28 -1.06 -3.92 3.79
C LEU A 28 -1.55 -2.63 3.13
N PHE A 29 -1.71 -1.56 3.91
CA PHE A 29 -1.88 -0.21 3.40
C PHE A 29 -0.69 0.66 3.77
N ALA A 30 -0.37 1.63 2.91
CA ALA A 30 0.62 2.66 3.16
C ALA A 30 0.05 4.03 2.77
N ILE A 31 0.04 4.98 3.70
CA ILE A 31 -0.47 6.34 3.47
C ILE A 31 0.70 7.21 3.01
N CYS A 32 0.56 7.84 1.85
CA CYS A 32 1.52 8.79 1.31
C CYS A 32 0.80 10.10 0.99
N TYR A 33 1.48 11.24 1.14
CA TYR A 33 0.92 12.51 0.71
C TYR A 33 0.80 12.56 -0.81
N SER A 34 -0.35 13.03 -1.33
CA SER A 34 -0.63 13.11 -2.76
C SER A 34 0.39 13.95 -3.54
N TYR A 35 0.89 15.03 -2.95
CA TYR A 35 1.93 15.88 -3.55
C TYR A 35 3.32 15.21 -3.58
N LYS A 36 3.51 14.08 -2.87
CA LYS A 36 4.73 13.26 -2.89
C LYS A 36 4.52 11.95 -3.65
N ARG A 37 4.03 12.03 -4.90
CA ARG A 37 3.78 10.85 -5.74
C ARG A 37 4.97 9.87 -5.81
N LYS A 38 6.20 10.39 -5.90
CA LYS A 38 7.43 9.56 -5.91
C LYS A 38 7.59 8.66 -4.67
N THR A 39 7.09 9.08 -3.51
CA THR A 39 7.08 8.24 -2.30
C THR A 39 6.16 7.03 -2.48
N ALA A 40 4.95 7.25 -3.01
CA ALA A 40 4.01 6.16 -3.27
C ALA A 40 4.55 5.18 -4.32
N GLU A 41 5.21 5.66 -5.38
CA GLU A 41 5.85 4.82 -6.39
C GLU A 41 6.96 3.94 -5.80
N LYS A 42 7.83 4.51 -4.96
CA LYS A 42 8.88 3.74 -4.25
C LYS A 42 8.30 2.68 -3.31
N VAL A 43 7.22 3.02 -2.60
CA VAL A 43 6.51 2.05 -1.74
C VAL A 43 5.92 0.93 -2.59
N MET A 44 5.23 1.25 -3.68
CA MET A 44 4.67 0.25 -4.59
C MET A 44 5.75 -0.69 -5.11
N GLN A 45 6.84 -0.14 -5.64
CA GLN A 45 7.95 -0.93 -6.18
C GLN A 45 8.51 -1.90 -5.13
N TRP A 46 8.71 -1.44 -3.90
CA TRP A 46 9.23 -2.28 -2.84
C TRP A 46 8.24 -3.37 -2.42
N LEU A 47 6.95 -3.04 -2.26
CA LEU A 47 5.94 -4.03 -1.90
C LEU A 47 5.77 -5.10 -2.98
N THR A 48 5.80 -4.71 -4.26
CA THR A 48 5.73 -5.65 -5.38
C THR A 48 6.92 -6.62 -5.37
N GLN A 49 8.13 -6.14 -5.07
CA GLN A 49 9.33 -6.97 -5.10
C GLN A 49 9.51 -7.85 -3.85
N TYR A 50 9.13 -7.36 -2.66
CA TYR A 50 9.53 -7.98 -1.38
C TYR A 50 8.37 -8.41 -0.48
N TYR A 51 7.15 -7.91 -0.71
CA TYR A 51 5.98 -8.29 0.11
C TYR A 51 5.02 -9.23 -0.65
N LEU A 52 4.93 -9.09 -1.96
CA LEU A 52 4.16 -9.99 -2.81
C LEU A 52 4.75 -11.41 -2.75
N GLN A 53 3.96 -12.40 -2.33
CA GLN A 53 4.46 -13.76 -2.11
C GLN A 53 4.21 -14.71 -3.29
N ASN A 54 3.28 -14.37 -4.17
CA ASN A 54 2.84 -15.22 -5.26
C ASN A 54 2.30 -14.39 -6.44
N GLY A 55 2.09 -15.04 -7.58
CA GLY A 55 1.61 -14.37 -8.80
C GLY A 55 0.14 -13.92 -8.80
N ILE A 56 -0.62 -14.20 -7.72
CA ILE A 56 -2.04 -13.79 -7.62
C ILE A 56 -2.23 -12.52 -6.79
N GLY A 57 -1.23 -12.11 -6.01
CA GLY A 57 -1.26 -10.85 -5.28
C GLY A 57 -1.07 -9.64 -6.19
N PHE A 58 -1.49 -8.46 -5.73
CA PHE A 58 -1.27 -7.20 -6.43
C PHE A 58 -0.90 -6.06 -5.47
N VAL A 59 -0.30 -5.02 -6.03
CA VAL A 59 -0.05 -3.75 -5.36
C VAL A 59 -0.61 -2.63 -6.22
N HIS A 60 -1.52 -1.84 -5.68
CA HIS A 60 -2.14 -0.71 -6.37
C HIS A 60 -2.06 0.55 -5.53
N MET A 61 -1.91 1.69 -6.21
CA MET A 61 -2.05 3.01 -5.60
C MET A 61 -3.48 3.51 -5.81
N TYR A 62 -4.17 3.76 -4.71
CA TYR A 62 -5.51 4.33 -4.70
C TYR A 62 -5.49 5.76 -4.17
N ARG A 63 -6.53 6.51 -4.53
CA ARG A 63 -6.95 7.72 -3.80
C ARG A 63 -8.30 7.43 -3.16
N LEU A 64 -8.59 8.08 -2.04
CA LEU A 64 -9.89 7.94 -1.40
C LEU A 64 -11.00 8.34 -2.38
N ASP A 65 -11.93 7.41 -2.62
CA ASP A 65 -13.16 7.71 -3.33
C ASP A 65 -14.08 8.51 -2.39
N GLN A 66 -14.38 9.76 -2.77
CA GLN A 66 -15.20 10.68 -1.98
C GLN A 66 -16.70 10.47 -2.18
N ILE A 67 -17.09 9.73 -3.23
CA ILE A 67 -18.48 9.56 -3.63
C ILE A 67 -19.01 8.20 -3.12
N GLY A 68 -18.13 7.20 -3.03
CA GLY A 68 -18.52 5.86 -2.62
C GLY A 68 -19.37 5.15 -3.68
N ALA A 69 -20.36 4.37 -3.25
CA ALA A 69 -21.23 3.60 -4.14
C ALA A 69 -22.11 4.51 -5.01
N ARG A 70 -22.20 4.18 -6.30
CA ARG A 70 -22.98 4.93 -7.31
C ARG A 70 -23.50 3.98 -8.38
N VAL A 71 -24.65 4.31 -8.97
CA VAL A 71 -25.19 3.57 -10.11
C VAL A 71 -24.28 3.80 -11.31
N ILE A 72 -23.79 2.71 -11.88
CA ILE A 72 -23.06 2.68 -13.13
C ILE A 72 -24.05 2.21 -14.20
N GLY A 73 -24.28 3.07 -15.20
CA GLY A 73 -25.15 2.83 -16.35
C GLY A 73 -24.36 2.41 -17.57
#